data_AF-A0A231HLX0-F1
#
_entry.id   AF-A0A231HLX0-F1
#
_cell.length_a   1.000
_cell.length_b   1.000
_cell.length_c   1.000
_cell.angle_alpha   90.00
_cell.angle_beta   90.00
_cell.angle_gamma   90.00
#
_symmetry.space_group_name_H-M   'P 1'
#
loop_
_entity.id
_entity.type
_entity.pdbx_description
1 polymer ?
#
loop_
_entity_poly.entity_id
_entity_poly.type
_entity_poly.pdbx_seq_one_letter_code
_entity_poly.pdbx_strand_id
1 'polypeptide(L)'
;MLAFDVKAAPVSSLKSSVGLHPTELSQVQDYDMFGYGQYQMGNGLPVVSRYDLLSRAAGYTAPKKRAKLASFFAITDVHITDKEAPNQLIYIQQADSVHGSRMTSIYSPVISYTTQMLDATIQTVNALHDQSPFDFGISLGDVCDSARYNEVRMYIDVIDGKSITPSSGAHLGADTVDYQKPFQAAGLNPSIPWYQVLGNHDHFFIGSVPVDADPSLGIRESYVSDQVWAVGDVLIPNAAKSKPMALPPVIYDIQASIAGTSPVTLNDPVTGIAGNTFYMGVVDGSSPYGAIKYAGKKEDFASPPKVAADPNRRALLRSEWIDEFFNTTTQPKGHGFGLVPEALRSSQDGFACYSFVPRPEIPLKVIVLDNTQLETDGSRDIHGHGFLDEVRWRWLQDELDAGQVNNQLMVIAAHIPIAVAASGSLMEWWNPKGQNTPQQNDPNAIIDNAVTLPELIKKLQDTPNLVMWMAGHRHLNTVKALPAYGDAGQLVPEKSFWQVETSSLQHFPQQFRTFDIYFNSDGTVSISAINVDPEVADGTPAATSRKYAIAEHQICQTPLRSNAPNVQYFPGTKLKVDSVDPTRAQDGSLDPSIHYGDVEGVPYCASYNAELFKQLTPKMIEVMNRLI
;
A
#
# COMPACT_ATOMS: atom_id res chain seq x y z
N MET A 1 -3.40 -12.16 17.50
CA MET A 1 -3.38 -10.69 17.66
C MET A 1 -2.12 -10.34 18.41
N LEU A 2 -1.37 -9.39 17.91
CA LEU A 2 -0.19 -8.86 18.59
C LEU A 2 -0.58 -7.74 19.55
N ALA A 3 -0.08 -7.84 20.78
CA ALA A 3 -0.11 -6.77 21.76
C ALA A 3 1.34 -6.42 22.10
N PHE A 4 1.75 -5.17 21.93
CA PHE A 4 3.10 -4.76 22.33
C PHE A 4 3.12 -4.22 23.76
N ASP A 5 4.26 -4.37 24.45
CA ASP A 5 4.42 -3.93 25.84
C ASP A 5 4.56 -2.40 25.90
N VAL A 6 3.95 -1.78 26.93
CA VAL A 6 3.98 -0.33 27.22
C VAL A 6 5.31 0.09 27.88
N LYS A 7 6.19 -0.85 28.23
CA LYS A 7 7.45 -0.57 28.95
C LYS A 7 8.57 0.03 28.10
N ALA A 8 8.39 0.17 26.78
CA ALA A 8 9.39 0.82 25.94
C ALA A 8 9.66 2.25 26.45
N ALA A 9 10.91 2.68 26.35
CA ALA A 9 11.31 4.03 26.72
C ALA A 9 10.48 5.07 25.92
N PRO A 10 10.10 6.20 26.53
CA PRO A 10 9.31 7.20 25.85
C PRO A 10 10.06 7.73 24.61
N VAL A 11 9.31 8.11 23.57
CA VAL A 11 9.88 8.78 22.39
C VAL A 11 10.55 10.07 22.83
N SER A 12 11.82 10.24 22.44
CA SER A 12 12.56 11.45 22.79
C SER A 12 12.21 12.59 21.84
N SER A 13 12.12 13.81 22.37
CA SER A 13 11.89 15.02 21.56
C SER A 13 13.17 15.59 20.92
N LEU A 14 14.34 15.09 21.33
CA LEU A 14 15.67 15.42 20.82
C LEU A 14 16.52 14.15 20.78
N LYS A 15 17.69 14.17 20.14
CA LYS A 15 18.66 13.06 20.29
C LYS A 15 19.07 12.92 21.76
N SER A 16 18.72 11.82 22.43
CA SER A 16 18.89 11.68 23.88
C SER A 16 19.19 10.26 24.36
N SER A 17 19.65 10.14 25.62
CA SER A 17 19.96 8.86 26.25
C SER A 17 18.78 8.19 26.96
N VAL A 18 17.56 8.73 26.90
CA VAL A 18 16.37 8.19 27.59
C VAL A 18 15.34 7.56 26.66
N GLY A 19 15.61 7.51 25.36
CA GLY A 19 14.76 6.97 24.30
C GLY A 19 15.18 7.52 22.94
N LEU A 20 14.70 6.92 21.85
CA LEU A 20 15.10 7.31 20.50
C LEU A 20 14.17 8.41 19.95
N HIS A 21 14.76 9.42 19.32
CA HIS A 21 14.04 10.34 18.44
C HIS A 21 13.75 9.64 17.10
N PRO A 22 12.68 10.00 16.36
CA PRO A 22 12.42 9.44 15.03
C PRO A 22 13.64 9.42 14.11
N THR A 23 14.44 10.49 14.03
CA THR A 23 15.69 10.54 13.24
C THR A 23 16.80 9.56 13.67
N GLU A 24 16.59 8.81 14.76
CA GLU A 24 17.49 7.79 15.28
C GLU A 24 16.94 6.37 15.05
N LEU A 25 15.93 6.22 14.19
CA LEU A 25 15.35 4.91 13.83
C LEU A 25 16.41 3.91 13.35
N SER A 26 17.49 4.37 12.71
CA SER A 26 18.61 3.52 12.26
C SER A 26 19.50 2.99 13.39
N GLN A 27 19.35 3.46 14.63
CA GLN A 27 20.13 3.00 15.80
C GLN A 27 19.56 1.70 16.40
N VAL A 28 19.43 0.68 15.54
CA VAL A 28 18.79 -0.61 15.87
C VAL A 28 19.49 -1.32 17.03
N GLN A 29 20.80 -1.15 17.17
CA GLN A 29 21.57 -1.73 18.28
C GLN A 29 21.10 -1.25 19.67
N ASP A 30 20.41 -0.11 19.75
CA ASP A 30 19.94 0.49 20.99
C ASP A 30 18.49 0.09 21.34
N TYR A 31 17.81 -0.65 20.46
CA TYR A 31 16.40 -1.00 20.65
C TYR A 31 16.17 -1.80 21.93
N ASP A 32 17.00 -2.82 22.18
CA ASP A 32 16.87 -3.67 23.39
C ASP A 32 17.20 -2.89 24.67
N MET A 33 18.17 -1.97 24.61
CA MET A 33 18.50 -1.10 25.74
C MET A 33 17.30 -0.26 26.17
N PHE A 34 16.49 0.19 25.21
CA PHE A 34 15.29 1.00 25.44
C PHE A 34 13.98 0.19 25.49
N GLY A 35 14.03 -1.14 25.34
CA GLY A 35 12.86 -2.00 25.37
C GLY A 35 11.95 -1.89 24.13
N TYR A 36 12.44 -1.33 23.02
CA TYR A 36 11.69 -1.26 21.77
C TYR A 36 11.51 -2.64 21.13
N GLY A 37 10.37 -2.84 20.47
CA GLY A 37 10.06 -4.05 19.73
C GLY A 37 9.57 -5.23 20.57
N GLN A 38 9.40 -5.06 21.89
CA GLN A 38 8.89 -6.10 22.78
C GLN A 38 7.38 -6.28 22.63
N TYR A 39 6.92 -7.53 22.52
CA TYR A 39 5.51 -7.86 22.38
C TYR A 39 5.12 -9.21 22.97
N GLN A 40 3.81 -9.41 23.09
CA GLN A 40 3.16 -10.65 23.50
C GLN A 40 1.98 -10.94 22.57
N MET A 41 1.66 -12.22 22.41
CA MET A 41 0.44 -12.62 21.71
C MET A 41 -0.76 -12.48 22.64
N GLY A 42 -1.82 -11.85 22.14
CA GLY A 42 -3.13 -11.76 22.78
C GLY A 42 -4.18 -12.62 22.09
N ASN A 43 -5.38 -12.67 22.67
CA ASN A 43 -6.56 -13.28 22.06
C ASN A 43 -6.86 -12.69 20.68
N GLY A 44 -7.57 -13.42 19.82
CA GLY A 44 -8.04 -12.88 18.54
C GLY A 44 -8.96 -11.65 18.73
N LEU A 45 -8.92 -10.72 17.76
CA LEU A 45 -9.82 -9.57 17.76
C LEU A 45 -11.27 -10.03 17.61
N PRO A 46 -12.23 -9.41 18.34
CA PRO A 46 -13.63 -9.71 18.14
C PRO A 46 -14.05 -9.34 16.72
N VAL A 47 -14.91 -10.16 16.13
CA VAL A 47 -15.53 -9.86 14.83
C VAL A 47 -16.73 -8.96 15.07
N VAL A 48 -16.66 -7.73 14.58
CA VAL A 48 -17.75 -6.76 14.73
C VAL A 48 -18.74 -6.89 13.58
N SER A 49 -20.00 -7.19 13.88
CA SER A 49 -21.05 -7.18 12.87
C SER A 49 -21.41 -5.75 12.45
N ARG A 50 -21.43 -5.49 11.14
CA ARG A 50 -21.62 -4.15 10.56
C ARG A 50 -22.85 -4.11 9.67
N TYR A 51 -23.82 -3.30 10.08
CA TYR A 51 -25.15 -3.18 9.45
C TYR A 51 -25.37 -1.81 8.80
N ASP A 52 -24.32 -1.01 8.67
CA ASP A 52 -24.33 0.38 8.20
C ASP A 52 -25.01 0.53 6.83
N LEU A 53 -24.93 -0.50 5.98
CA LEU A 53 -25.50 -0.54 4.64
C LEU A 53 -26.89 -1.17 4.56
N LEU A 54 -27.50 -1.53 5.69
CA LEU A 54 -28.84 -2.10 5.75
C LEU A 54 -29.86 -1.05 6.20
N SER A 55 -31.04 -1.04 5.60
CA SER A 55 -32.17 -0.21 6.04
C SER A 55 -32.78 -0.68 7.38
N ARG A 56 -32.30 -1.79 7.95
CA ARG A 56 -32.89 -2.50 9.09
C ARG A 56 -32.10 -2.31 10.40
N ALA A 57 -31.63 -1.11 10.73
CA ALA A 57 -30.65 -0.96 11.83
C ALA A 57 -31.18 -1.33 13.24
N ALA A 58 -32.47 -1.17 13.54
CA ALA A 58 -33.01 -1.49 14.87
C ALA A 58 -33.43 -2.97 14.97
N GLY A 59 -32.67 -3.77 15.74
CA GLY A 59 -33.02 -5.15 16.08
C GLY A 59 -32.71 -6.20 15.02
N TYR A 60 -32.01 -5.84 13.94
CA TYR A 60 -31.52 -6.81 12.96
C TYR A 60 -30.50 -7.75 13.61
N THR A 61 -30.75 -9.04 13.47
CA THR A 61 -29.88 -10.11 13.95
C THR A 61 -29.26 -10.77 12.72
N ALA A 62 -27.98 -11.12 12.80
CA ALA A 62 -27.26 -11.76 11.71
C ALA A 62 -28.05 -12.98 11.18
N PRO A 63 -28.40 -13.01 9.88
CA PRO A 63 -29.14 -14.11 9.27
C PRO A 63 -28.30 -15.38 9.21
N LYS A 64 -28.95 -16.52 8.95
CA LYS A 64 -28.23 -17.79 8.75
C LYS A 64 -27.49 -17.75 7.41
N LYS A 65 -26.19 -18.06 7.43
CA LYS A 65 -25.37 -18.29 6.23
C LYS A 65 -25.92 -19.51 5.48
N ARG A 66 -26.31 -19.35 4.21
CA ARG A 66 -26.87 -20.44 3.38
C ARG A 66 -25.82 -21.10 2.49
N ALA A 67 -24.95 -20.31 1.86
CA ALA A 67 -23.89 -20.82 1.01
C ALA A 67 -22.65 -19.93 1.07
N LYS A 68 -21.47 -20.55 1.09
CA LYS A 68 -20.18 -19.87 0.91
C LYS A 68 -19.95 -19.66 -0.59
N LEU A 69 -19.78 -18.40 -0.98
CA LEU A 69 -19.56 -17.96 -2.36
C LEU A 69 -18.07 -17.94 -2.72
N ALA A 70 -17.23 -17.50 -1.77
CA ALA A 70 -15.78 -17.53 -1.91
C ALA A 70 -15.08 -17.56 -0.54
N SER A 71 -13.88 -18.14 -0.51
CA SER A 71 -12.88 -18.03 0.56
C SER A 71 -11.54 -17.65 -0.05
N PHE A 72 -10.88 -16.58 0.39
CA PHE A 72 -9.59 -16.16 -0.16
C PHE A 72 -8.79 -15.34 0.84
N PHE A 73 -7.51 -15.11 0.56
CA PHE A 73 -6.68 -14.18 1.32
C PHE A 73 -6.19 -13.03 0.44
N ALA A 74 -5.90 -11.89 1.07
CA ALA A 74 -5.24 -10.75 0.45
C ALA A 74 -3.99 -10.35 1.24
N ILE A 75 -2.86 -10.23 0.55
CA ILE A 75 -1.62 -9.59 1.03
C ILE A 75 -1.41 -8.27 0.28
N THR A 76 -0.59 -7.37 0.78
CA THR A 76 -0.28 -6.10 0.10
C THR A 76 0.96 -5.46 0.71
N ASP A 77 1.56 -4.52 -0.03
CA ASP A 77 2.60 -3.61 0.47
C ASP A 77 3.69 -4.42 1.19
N VAL A 78 4.24 -5.40 0.46
CA VAL A 78 5.30 -6.28 0.94
C VAL A 78 6.63 -5.53 0.92
N HIS A 79 6.79 -4.66 -0.08
CA HIS A 79 7.97 -3.83 -0.29
C HIS A 79 9.25 -4.67 -0.23
N ILE A 80 9.38 -5.67 -1.10
CA ILE A 80 10.65 -6.37 -1.25
C ILE A 80 11.71 -5.34 -1.64
N THR A 81 12.73 -5.18 -0.79
CA THR A 81 13.69 -4.08 -0.91
C THR A 81 15.09 -4.61 -1.20
N ASP A 82 15.73 -4.09 -2.25
CA ASP A 82 17.19 -4.14 -2.35
C ASP A 82 17.83 -3.01 -1.55
N LYS A 83 17.96 -3.26 -0.25
CA LYS A 83 18.57 -2.34 0.74
C LYS A 83 20.03 -1.96 0.47
N GLU A 84 20.72 -2.67 -0.42
CA GLU A 84 22.12 -2.42 -0.80
C GLU A 84 22.24 -1.63 -2.12
N ALA A 85 21.11 -1.27 -2.75
CA ALA A 85 21.11 -0.46 -3.96
C ALA A 85 21.71 0.94 -3.69
N PRO A 86 22.48 1.50 -4.64
CA PRO A 86 23.17 2.80 -4.45
C PRO A 86 22.24 4.00 -4.49
N ASN A 87 21.01 3.84 -4.97
CA ASN A 87 20.06 4.91 -5.24
C ASN A 87 18.91 4.88 -4.25
N GLN A 88 19.23 4.88 -2.96
CA GLN A 88 18.23 4.89 -1.89
C GLN A 88 17.89 6.33 -1.48
N LEU A 89 16.89 6.51 -0.62
CA LEU A 89 16.58 7.81 0.03
C LEU A 89 16.77 7.77 1.56
N ILE A 90 17.33 6.68 2.08
CA ILE A 90 17.37 6.32 3.52
C ILE A 90 18.01 7.37 4.45
N TYR A 91 18.86 8.26 3.94
CA TYR A 91 19.45 9.32 4.77
C TYR A 91 18.45 10.42 5.14
N ILE A 92 17.41 10.66 4.33
CA ILE A 92 16.38 11.67 4.61
C ILE A 92 15.74 11.42 5.99
N GLN A 93 15.53 10.14 6.32
CA GLN A 93 15.00 9.71 7.62
C GLN A 93 15.87 10.18 8.80
N GLN A 94 17.19 10.17 8.64
CA GLN A 94 18.15 10.60 9.66
C GLN A 94 18.41 12.11 9.66
N ALA A 95 18.26 12.74 8.50
CA ALA A 95 18.68 14.12 8.26
C ALA A 95 17.56 15.15 8.50
N ASP A 96 16.34 14.85 8.06
CA ASP A 96 15.19 15.75 8.13
C ASP A 96 14.25 15.31 9.27
N SER A 97 14.30 16.05 10.39
CA SER A 97 13.44 15.83 11.54
C SER A 97 11.98 16.21 11.30
N VAL A 98 11.72 17.09 10.33
CA VAL A 98 10.41 17.71 10.08
C VAL A 98 9.59 16.87 9.10
N HIS A 99 10.17 16.54 7.94
CA HIS A 99 9.46 15.85 6.87
C HIS A 99 9.90 14.40 6.70
N GLY A 100 11.17 14.08 6.96
CA GLY A 100 11.74 12.74 6.72
C GLY A 100 11.59 11.75 7.88
N SER A 101 11.72 12.21 9.12
CA SER A 101 12.00 11.33 10.27
C SER A 101 10.93 10.29 10.59
N ARG A 102 9.67 10.58 10.23
CA ARG A 102 8.52 9.69 10.41
C ARG A 102 8.07 9.01 9.11
N MET A 103 8.78 9.20 8.01
CA MET A 103 8.47 8.58 6.71
C MET A 103 9.16 7.22 6.62
N THR A 104 8.50 6.22 7.21
CA THR A 104 9.01 4.84 7.29
C THR A 104 9.06 4.15 5.92
N SER A 105 8.33 4.66 4.93
CA SER A 105 8.40 4.24 3.52
C SER A 105 9.73 4.57 2.85
N ILE A 106 10.51 5.55 3.36
CA ILE A 106 11.86 5.83 2.87
C ILE A 106 12.89 4.95 3.57
N TYR A 107 12.74 4.76 4.87
CA TYR A 107 13.60 3.86 5.64
C TYR A 107 12.89 3.33 6.87
N SER A 108 13.01 2.03 7.04
CA SER A 108 12.76 1.31 8.27
C SER A 108 13.77 0.16 8.37
N PRO A 109 14.20 -0.25 9.56
CA PRO A 109 15.01 -1.47 9.71
C PRO A 109 14.31 -2.73 9.19
N VAL A 110 12.99 -2.70 8.99
CA VAL A 110 12.22 -3.83 8.44
C VAL A 110 12.60 -4.14 6.98
N ILE A 111 13.09 -3.17 6.20
CA ILE A 111 13.45 -3.37 4.78
C ILE A 111 14.46 -4.50 4.57
N SER A 112 15.26 -4.82 5.59
CA SER A 112 16.24 -5.90 5.52
C SER A 112 15.60 -7.29 5.54
N TYR A 113 14.36 -7.42 6.02
CA TYR A 113 13.70 -8.68 6.35
C TYR A 113 12.43 -8.98 5.54
N THR A 114 12.13 -8.20 4.49
CA THR A 114 10.85 -8.29 3.79
C THR A 114 10.64 -9.64 3.09
N THR A 115 11.70 -10.26 2.57
CA THR A 115 11.62 -11.62 1.99
C THR A 115 11.26 -12.69 3.03
N GLN A 116 11.79 -12.60 4.25
CA GLN A 116 11.55 -13.57 5.31
C GLN A 116 10.17 -13.39 5.95
N MET A 117 9.69 -12.15 6.06
CA MET A 117 8.32 -11.87 6.48
C MET A 117 7.30 -12.36 5.45
N LEU A 118 7.58 -12.20 4.15
CA LEU A 118 6.74 -12.77 3.10
C LEU A 118 6.72 -14.31 3.19
N ASP A 119 7.86 -14.95 3.35
CA ASP A 119 7.92 -16.42 3.48
C ASP A 119 7.13 -16.93 4.71
N ALA A 120 7.27 -16.29 5.87
CA ALA A 120 6.47 -16.60 7.06
C ALA A 120 4.95 -16.39 6.82
N THR A 121 4.59 -15.36 6.06
CA THR A 121 3.20 -15.13 5.64
C THR A 121 2.69 -16.26 4.77
N ILE A 122 3.46 -16.71 3.78
CA ILE A 122 3.10 -17.82 2.90
C ILE A 122 2.97 -19.15 3.67
N GLN A 123 3.86 -19.42 4.60
CA GLN A 123 3.74 -20.58 5.50
C GLN A 123 2.44 -20.54 6.32
N THR A 124 2.10 -19.36 6.85
CA THR A 124 0.84 -19.15 7.60
C THR A 124 -0.38 -19.37 6.71
N VAL A 125 -0.36 -18.84 5.48
CA VAL A 125 -1.42 -19.05 4.49
C VAL A 125 -1.61 -20.53 4.19
N ASN A 126 -0.52 -21.28 3.98
CA ASN A 126 -0.59 -22.72 3.72
C ASN A 126 -1.23 -23.47 4.90
N ALA A 127 -0.84 -23.15 6.14
CA ALA A 127 -1.41 -23.76 7.34
C ALA A 127 -2.90 -23.45 7.53
N LEU A 128 -3.35 -22.26 7.12
CA LEU A 128 -4.78 -21.90 7.11
C LEU A 128 -5.54 -22.61 5.99
N HIS A 129 -4.94 -22.74 4.80
CA HIS A 129 -5.52 -23.46 3.68
C HIS A 129 -5.80 -24.93 4.01
N ASP A 130 -4.90 -25.58 4.75
CA ASP A 130 -5.09 -26.97 5.19
C ASP A 130 -6.27 -27.14 6.16
N GLN A 131 -6.67 -26.08 6.87
CA GLN A 131 -7.82 -26.09 7.80
C GLN A 131 -9.12 -25.68 7.12
N SER A 132 -9.07 -24.63 6.30
CA SER A 132 -10.20 -24.10 5.53
C SER A 132 -9.67 -23.67 4.17
N PRO A 133 -9.84 -24.49 3.12
CA PRO A 133 -9.28 -24.20 1.80
C PRO A 133 -9.73 -22.85 1.24
N PHE A 134 -8.74 -22.09 0.78
CA PHE A 134 -8.91 -20.90 -0.03
C PHE A 134 -9.15 -21.27 -1.51
N ASP A 135 -10.10 -20.58 -2.14
CA ASP A 135 -10.36 -20.64 -3.57
C ASP A 135 -9.26 -19.93 -4.38
N PHE A 136 -8.66 -18.86 -3.81
CA PHE A 136 -7.53 -18.13 -4.40
C PHE A 136 -6.81 -17.24 -3.36
N GLY A 137 -5.67 -16.68 -3.74
CA GLY A 137 -5.00 -15.56 -3.06
C GLY A 137 -4.88 -14.33 -3.96
N ILE A 138 -4.75 -13.14 -3.38
CA ILE A 138 -4.50 -11.91 -4.15
C ILE A 138 -3.48 -11.01 -3.46
N SER A 139 -2.58 -10.40 -4.23
CA SER A 139 -1.67 -9.36 -3.78
C SER A 139 -2.19 -8.01 -4.28
N LEU A 140 -2.45 -7.05 -3.38
CA LEU A 140 -3.07 -5.75 -3.72
C LEU A 140 -2.05 -4.68 -4.18
N GLY A 141 -0.83 -5.07 -4.54
CA GLY A 141 0.21 -4.19 -5.07
C GLY A 141 1.32 -3.86 -4.08
N ASP A 142 2.26 -3.04 -4.52
CA ASP A 142 3.47 -2.63 -3.78
C ASP A 142 4.28 -3.86 -3.34
N VAL A 143 4.63 -4.69 -4.32
CA VAL A 143 5.44 -5.88 -4.10
C VAL A 143 6.91 -5.53 -4.01
N CYS A 144 7.34 -4.51 -4.76
CA CYS A 144 8.70 -3.97 -4.75
C CYS A 144 8.80 -2.72 -3.90
N ASP A 145 10.02 -2.28 -3.64
CA ASP A 145 10.27 -0.96 -3.08
C ASP A 145 10.50 0.07 -4.18
N SER A 146 11.20 -0.27 -5.28
CA SER A 146 11.48 0.66 -6.38
C SER A 146 11.45 0.03 -7.77
N ALA A 147 10.54 -0.90 -8.04
CA ALA A 147 10.38 -1.53 -9.36
C ALA A 147 11.67 -2.20 -9.91
N ARG A 148 12.53 -2.76 -9.05
CA ARG A 148 13.79 -3.39 -9.49
C ARG A 148 13.58 -4.83 -9.91
N TYR A 149 14.35 -5.28 -10.91
CA TYR A 149 14.29 -6.68 -11.35
C TYR A 149 14.54 -7.68 -10.22
N ASN A 150 15.59 -7.49 -9.43
CA ASN A 150 15.89 -8.38 -8.31
C ASN A 150 14.80 -8.38 -7.23
N GLU A 151 14.16 -7.25 -6.95
CA GLU A 151 13.04 -7.15 -6.00
C GLU A 151 11.84 -7.98 -6.48
N VAL A 152 11.42 -7.81 -7.73
CA VAL A 152 10.33 -8.61 -8.33
C VAL A 152 10.67 -10.09 -8.32
N ARG A 153 11.90 -10.45 -8.70
CA ARG A 153 12.31 -11.86 -8.72
C ARG A 153 12.25 -12.48 -7.34
N MET A 154 12.78 -11.81 -6.32
CA MET A 154 12.73 -12.30 -4.94
C MET A 154 11.27 -12.47 -4.47
N TYR A 155 10.38 -11.52 -4.79
CA TYR A 155 8.95 -11.63 -4.48
C TYR A 155 8.31 -12.90 -5.07
N ILE A 156 8.45 -13.09 -6.39
CA ILE A 156 7.89 -14.24 -7.10
C ILE A 156 8.55 -15.55 -6.63
N ASP A 157 9.86 -15.54 -6.43
CA ASP A 157 10.63 -16.73 -6.06
C ASP A 157 10.30 -17.22 -4.64
N VAL A 158 9.94 -16.32 -3.71
CA VAL A 158 9.42 -16.71 -2.38
C VAL A 158 8.11 -17.48 -2.54
N ILE A 159 7.17 -16.95 -3.34
CA ILE A 159 5.86 -17.57 -3.57
C ILE A 159 5.99 -18.88 -4.37
N ASP A 160 6.96 -18.95 -5.29
CA ASP A 160 7.29 -20.15 -6.04
C ASP A 160 7.99 -21.25 -5.20
N GLY A 161 8.45 -20.92 -3.99
CA GLY A 161 9.19 -21.84 -3.13
C GLY A 161 10.58 -22.14 -3.67
N LYS A 162 11.30 -21.12 -4.15
CA LYS A 162 12.70 -21.25 -4.61
C LYS A 162 13.69 -20.82 -3.54
N SER A 163 14.97 -21.07 -3.83
CA SER A 163 16.06 -20.52 -3.02
C SER A 163 16.14 -19.01 -3.21
N ILE A 164 16.16 -18.29 -2.10
CA ILE A 164 16.23 -16.83 -2.06
C ILE A 164 17.63 -16.42 -1.64
N THR A 165 18.21 -15.45 -2.34
CA THR A 165 19.44 -14.78 -1.93
C THR A 165 19.09 -13.33 -1.59
N PRO A 166 18.81 -13.00 -0.31
CA PRO A 166 18.32 -11.68 0.08
C PRO A 166 19.43 -10.63 0.17
N SER A 167 20.47 -10.74 -0.66
CA SER A 167 21.61 -9.82 -0.75
C SER A 167 21.94 -9.52 -2.22
N SER A 168 22.54 -8.36 -2.49
CA SER A 168 22.87 -7.93 -3.86
C SER A 168 24.30 -7.38 -3.96
N GLY A 169 24.78 -7.18 -5.18
CA GLY A 169 26.10 -6.62 -5.46
C GLY A 169 27.24 -7.48 -4.90
N ALA A 170 27.83 -7.06 -3.77
CA ALA A 170 28.98 -7.74 -3.17
C ALA A 170 28.57 -8.91 -2.27
N HIS A 171 27.27 -9.09 -1.98
CA HIS A 171 26.76 -10.14 -1.08
C HIS A 171 27.45 -10.14 0.30
N LEU A 172 27.75 -8.93 0.81
CA LEU A 172 28.41 -8.79 2.11
C LEU A 172 27.51 -9.35 3.20
N GLY A 173 28.09 -10.15 4.08
CA GLY A 173 27.38 -10.77 5.19
C GLY A 173 26.51 -11.97 4.83
N ALA A 174 26.49 -12.44 3.57
CA ALA A 174 25.64 -13.56 3.14
C ALA A 174 25.83 -14.86 3.97
N ASP A 175 27.01 -15.07 4.56
CA ASP A 175 27.28 -16.24 5.42
C ASP A 175 27.15 -15.93 6.93
N THR A 176 27.12 -14.67 7.32
CA THR A 176 27.31 -14.24 8.72
C THR A 176 26.16 -13.45 9.31
N VAL A 177 25.43 -12.68 8.50
CA VAL A 177 24.33 -11.80 8.91
C VAL A 177 23.00 -12.46 8.55
N ASP A 178 22.07 -12.53 9.50
CA ASP A 178 20.85 -13.32 9.42
C ASP A 178 19.92 -12.92 8.25
N TYR A 179 19.70 -11.61 8.06
CA TYR A 179 18.87 -11.11 6.97
C TYR A 179 19.50 -11.23 5.58
N GLN A 180 20.81 -11.48 5.50
CA GLN A 180 21.54 -11.70 4.23
C GLN A 180 21.64 -13.18 3.85
N LYS A 181 21.41 -14.10 4.79
CA LYS A 181 21.60 -15.52 4.57
C LYS A 181 20.62 -16.06 3.53
N PRO A 182 21.12 -16.75 2.49
CA PRO A 182 20.25 -17.47 1.59
C PRO A 182 19.40 -18.49 2.34
N PHE A 183 18.14 -18.63 1.92
CA PHE A 183 17.21 -19.59 2.50
C PHE A 183 16.33 -20.21 1.43
N GLN A 184 15.79 -21.38 1.71
CA GLN A 184 14.81 -22.03 0.86
C GLN A 184 13.42 -21.57 1.30
N ALA A 185 12.70 -20.85 0.43
CA ALA A 185 11.33 -20.45 0.70
C ALA A 185 10.39 -21.67 0.71
N ALA A 186 9.33 -21.60 1.51
CA ALA A 186 8.34 -22.67 1.61
C ALA A 186 7.50 -22.80 0.33
N GLY A 187 7.21 -21.68 -0.34
CA GLY A 187 6.33 -21.61 -1.49
C GLY A 187 4.85 -21.72 -1.12
N LEU A 188 4.00 -21.07 -1.92
CA LEU A 188 2.55 -21.15 -1.76
C LEU A 188 2.08 -22.55 -2.17
N ASN A 189 1.12 -23.10 -1.43
CA ASN A 189 0.52 -24.38 -1.74
C ASN A 189 0.02 -24.36 -3.21
N PRO A 190 0.48 -25.28 -4.07
CA PRO A 190 0.15 -25.28 -5.50
C PRO A 190 -1.35 -25.42 -5.82
N SER A 191 -2.19 -25.83 -4.86
CA SER A 191 -3.65 -25.84 -5.02
C SER A 191 -4.27 -24.44 -4.99
N ILE A 192 -3.56 -23.43 -4.51
CA ILE A 192 -4.06 -22.06 -4.37
C ILE A 192 -3.64 -21.26 -5.60
N PRO A 193 -4.56 -20.94 -6.53
CA PRO A 193 -4.26 -19.96 -7.56
C PRO A 193 -4.10 -18.58 -6.92
N TRP A 194 -3.19 -17.75 -7.43
CA TRP A 194 -3.04 -16.39 -6.92
C TRP A 194 -2.97 -15.32 -8.02
N TYR A 195 -3.32 -14.09 -7.63
CA TYR A 195 -3.52 -12.97 -8.54
C TYR A 195 -2.79 -11.71 -8.06
N GLN A 196 -2.40 -10.84 -8.99
CA GLN A 196 -1.62 -9.64 -8.70
C GLN A 196 -2.33 -8.36 -9.17
N VAL A 197 -2.39 -7.36 -8.29
CA VAL A 197 -2.75 -5.97 -8.59
C VAL A 197 -1.46 -5.15 -8.74
N LEU A 198 -1.41 -4.17 -9.64
CA LEU A 198 -0.27 -3.24 -9.73
C LEU A 198 -0.38 -2.16 -8.64
N GLY A 199 0.67 -1.95 -7.85
CA GLY A 199 0.83 -0.81 -6.93
C GLY A 199 1.85 0.22 -7.41
N ASN A 200 1.92 1.39 -6.78
CA ASN A 200 2.78 2.49 -7.24
C ASN A 200 4.28 2.18 -7.09
N HIS A 201 4.71 1.40 -6.08
CA HIS A 201 6.10 0.94 -5.93
C HIS A 201 6.52 -0.10 -6.98
N ASP A 202 5.58 -0.65 -7.72
CA ASP A 202 5.84 -1.65 -8.76
C ASP A 202 6.32 -1.02 -10.08
N HIS A 203 6.20 0.30 -10.23
CA HIS A 203 6.61 1.02 -11.44
C HIS A 203 7.24 2.41 -11.22
N PHE A 204 7.32 2.89 -9.97
CA PHE A 204 8.02 4.11 -9.60
C PHE A 204 9.27 3.85 -8.74
N PHE A 205 10.21 4.79 -8.78
CA PHE A 205 11.32 4.85 -7.84
C PHE A 205 10.79 5.24 -6.44
N ILE A 206 10.97 4.34 -5.46
CA ILE A 206 10.43 4.43 -4.08
C ILE A 206 8.95 4.82 -4.10
N GLY A 207 8.20 4.19 -5.01
CA GLY A 207 6.76 4.39 -5.17
C GLY A 207 6.30 5.77 -5.58
N SER A 208 7.21 6.72 -5.82
CA SER A 208 6.89 8.15 -5.77
C SER A 208 7.35 8.93 -7.00
N VAL A 209 8.36 8.42 -7.71
CA VAL A 209 9.06 9.16 -8.77
C VAL A 209 9.07 8.33 -10.07
N PRO A 210 8.49 8.85 -11.16
CA PRO A 210 8.65 8.27 -12.50
C PRO A 210 10.11 8.11 -12.89
N VAL A 211 10.54 6.87 -13.16
CA VAL A 211 11.95 6.54 -13.46
C VAL A 211 12.43 7.22 -14.75
N ASP A 212 11.58 7.24 -15.78
CA ASP A 212 11.94 7.65 -17.15
C ASP A 212 11.29 8.95 -17.62
N ALA A 213 10.51 9.64 -16.76
CA ALA A 213 9.85 10.89 -17.16
C ALA A 213 10.85 12.00 -17.51
N ASP A 214 12.02 12.01 -16.86
CA ASP A 214 13.14 12.90 -17.20
C ASP A 214 14.48 12.14 -17.13
N PRO A 215 14.96 11.59 -18.26
CA PRO A 215 16.24 10.87 -18.32
C PRO A 215 17.46 11.72 -17.90
N SER A 216 17.35 13.06 -17.92
CA SER A 216 18.47 13.92 -17.51
C SER A 216 18.78 13.85 -16.00
N LEU A 217 17.84 13.35 -15.21
CA LEU A 217 18.00 13.14 -13.77
C LEU A 217 18.89 11.92 -13.43
N GLY A 218 19.14 11.04 -14.40
CA GLY A 218 19.99 9.86 -14.21
C GLY A 218 19.40 8.79 -13.29
N ILE A 219 18.08 8.80 -13.08
CA ILE A 219 17.39 7.88 -12.16
C ILE A 219 17.64 6.45 -12.61
N ARG A 220 17.32 6.10 -13.87
CA ARG A 220 17.49 4.74 -14.40
C ARG A 220 18.93 4.23 -14.29
N GLU A 221 19.91 5.07 -14.60
CA GLU A 221 21.33 4.72 -14.53
C GLU A 221 21.79 4.49 -13.09
N SER A 222 21.21 5.22 -12.13
CA SER A 222 21.56 5.10 -10.72
C SER A 222 21.31 3.69 -10.16
N TYR A 223 20.33 2.94 -10.69
CA TYR A 223 19.96 1.61 -10.21
C TYR A 223 21.14 0.62 -10.27
N VAL A 224 21.92 0.64 -11.36
CA VAL A 224 23.01 -0.33 -11.62
C VAL A 224 24.41 0.25 -11.37
N SER A 225 24.48 1.46 -10.86
CA SER A 225 25.72 2.21 -10.64
C SER A 225 26.65 1.55 -9.61
N ASP A 226 27.97 1.76 -9.77
CA ASP A 226 28.97 1.45 -8.73
C ASP A 226 29.17 2.62 -7.75
N GLN A 227 28.44 3.72 -7.91
CA GLN A 227 28.52 4.91 -7.07
C GLN A 227 27.20 5.15 -6.35
N VAL A 228 27.28 5.42 -5.05
CA VAL A 228 26.16 5.87 -4.24
C VAL A 228 25.63 7.17 -4.84
N TRP A 229 24.33 7.23 -5.07
CA TRP A 229 23.69 8.35 -5.74
C TRP A 229 23.53 9.53 -4.78
N ALA A 230 23.75 10.73 -5.30
CA ALA A 230 23.63 11.96 -4.52
C ALA A 230 22.52 12.82 -5.09
N VAL A 231 21.50 13.07 -4.27
CA VAL A 231 20.29 13.82 -4.64
C VAL A 231 19.87 14.75 -3.51
N GLY A 232 18.96 15.68 -3.79
CA GLY A 232 18.33 16.50 -2.76
C GLY A 232 17.20 15.77 -2.04
N ASP A 233 16.68 16.41 -1.02
CA ASP A 233 15.55 15.90 -0.25
C ASP A 233 14.24 16.13 -1.03
N VAL A 234 13.56 15.04 -1.40
CA VAL A 234 12.30 15.06 -2.14
C VAL A 234 11.09 15.36 -1.25
N LEU A 235 11.26 15.29 0.08
CA LEU A 235 10.19 15.52 1.05
C LEU A 235 10.13 16.96 1.57
N ILE A 236 11.04 17.84 1.12
CA ILE A 236 10.95 19.27 1.43
C ILE A 236 9.92 19.89 0.47
N PRO A 237 8.80 20.45 0.97
CA PRO A 237 7.82 21.10 0.12
C PRO A 237 8.42 22.30 -0.62
N ASN A 238 7.90 22.63 -1.80
CA ASN A 238 8.36 23.76 -2.61
C ASN A 238 7.91 25.11 -2.00
N ALA A 239 8.56 25.54 -0.92
CA ALA A 239 8.17 26.70 -0.13
C ALA A 239 8.48 28.07 -0.79
N ALA A 240 9.24 28.13 -1.88
CA ALA A 240 9.87 29.38 -2.34
C ALA A 240 9.25 30.06 -3.59
N LYS A 241 8.11 29.60 -4.14
CA LYS A 241 7.51 30.24 -5.33
C LYS A 241 6.01 30.56 -5.28
N SER A 242 5.32 30.37 -4.17
CA SER A 242 3.88 30.66 -4.12
C SER A 242 3.48 31.60 -2.99
N LYS A 243 2.98 32.78 -3.37
CA LYS A 243 1.98 33.53 -2.58
C LYS A 243 0.85 32.56 -2.18
N PRO A 244 0.16 32.82 -1.06
CA PRO A 244 -0.28 31.80 -0.09
C PRO A 244 -0.79 30.53 -0.78
N MET A 245 0.05 29.48 -0.74
CA MET A 245 -0.11 28.18 -1.40
C MET A 245 -0.09 28.22 -2.95
N ALA A 246 0.88 27.54 -3.55
CA ALA A 246 0.60 26.75 -4.75
C ALA A 246 -0.27 25.64 -4.17
N LEU A 247 -1.55 25.78 -4.46
CA LEU A 247 -2.60 25.08 -3.77
C LEU A 247 -2.58 23.62 -4.20
N PRO A 248 -2.95 22.67 -3.33
CA PRO A 248 -3.11 21.27 -3.71
C PRO A 248 -3.87 21.14 -5.04
N PRO A 249 -3.35 20.27 -5.94
CA PRO A 249 -2.61 19.09 -5.53
C PRO A 249 -1.07 19.16 -5.60
N VAL A 250 -0.40 20.18 -6.18
CA VAL A 250 1.08 20.13 -6.30
C VAL A 250 1.81 20.68 -5.08
N ILE A 251 2.52 19.81 -4.34
CA ILE A 251 3.22 20.17 -3.10
C ILE A 251 4.74 20.13 -3.27
N TYR A 252 5.26 19.18 -4.05
CA TYR A 252 6.69 18.91 -4.22
C TYR A 252 7.15 19.21 -5.65
N ASP A 253 8.47 19.30 -5.83
CA ASP A 253 9.12 19.40 -7.15
C ASP A 253 10.23 18.34 -7.21
N ILE A 254 9.83 17.10 -7.51
CA ILE A 254 10.73 15.94 -7.47
C ILE A 254 11.89 16.11 -8.46
N GLN A 255 11.67 16.79 -9.59
CA GLN A 255 12.73 17.05 -10.57
C GLN A 255 13.80 17.98 -9.99
N ALA A 256 13.40 19.11 -9.41
CA ALA A 256 14.35 20.06 -8.81
C ALA A 256 15.08 19.47 -7.61
N SER A 257 14.38 18.71 -6.76
CA SER A 257 14.96 18.02 -5.60
C SER A 257 15.97 16.96 -6.04
N ILE A 258 15.61 16.06 -6.96
CA ILE A 258 16.52 15.01 -7.44
C ILE A 258 17.76 15.61 -8.12
N ALA A 259 17.59 16.64 -8.93
CA ALA A 259 18.69 17.35 -9.57
C ALA A 259 19.60 18.11 -8.57
N GLY A 260 19.20 18.24 -7.29
CA GLY A 260 19.92 19.06 -6.31
C GLY A 260 19.86 20.56 -6.61
N THR A 261 18.87 20.99 -7.39
CA THR A 261 18.71 22.39 -7.84
C THR A 261 17.55 23.11 -7.14
N SER A 262 16.89 22.43 -6.19
CA SER A 262 15.83 23.04 -5.40
C SER A 262 16.30 24.35 -4.74
N PRO A 263 15.50 25.43 -4.83
CA PRO A 263 15.80 26.69 -4.13
C PRO A 263 15.54 26.58 -2.63
N VAL A 264 14.85 25.54 -2.17
CA VAL A 264 14.60 25.26 -0.75
C VAL A 264 15.61 24.21 -0.30
N THR A 265 16.39 24.57 0.72
CA THR A 265 17.47 23.73 1.24
C THR A 265 17.10 23.12 2.57
N LEU A 266 17.54 21.89 2.84
CA LEU A 266 17.43 21.34 4.19
C LEU A 266 18.22 22.23 5.14
N ASN A 267 17.62 22.57 6.27
CA ASN A 267 18.24 23.30 7.36
C ASN A 267 17.56 22.89 8.66
N ASP A 268 17.98 21.75 9.20
CA ASP A 268 17.30 21.06 10.28
C ASP A 268 17.87 21.45 11.65
N PRO A 269 17.07 22.01 12.58
CA PRO A 269 17.56 22.46 13.87
C PRO A 269 17.77 21.32 14.89
N VAL A 270 17.17 20.14 14.68
CA VAL A 270 17.28 18.99 15.58
C VAL A 270 18.52 18.17 15.25
N THR A 271 18.79 17.96 13.96
CA THR A 271 19.94 17.18 13.49
C THR A 271 21.18 18.04 13.24
N GLY A 272 21.00 19.35 13.05
CA GLY A 272 22.07 20.29 12.67
C GLY A 272 22.53 20.15 11.22
N ILE A 273 21.82 19.36 10.41
CA ILE A 273 22.16 19.11 9.01
C ILE A 273 21.57 20.22 8.14
N ALA A 274 22.40 20.80 7.28
CA ALA A 274 21.99 21.77 6.28
C ALA A 274 22.64 21.48 4.93
N GLY A 275 21.89 21.58 3.84
CA GLY A 275 22.41 21.34 2.48
C GLY A 275 21.32 20.99 1.46
N ASN A 276 21.75 20.83 0.21
CA ASN A 276 20.87 20.56 -0.94
C ASN A 276 21.09 19.22 -1.61
N THR A 277 22.19 18.55 -1.32
CA THR A 277 22.54 17.30 -1.98
C THR A 277 23.31 16.43 -1.01
N PHE A 278 22.84 15.20 -0.87
CA PHE A 278 23.36 14.24 0.09
C PHE A 278 23.63 12.94 -0.65
N TYR A 279 24.72 12.26 -0.33
CA TYR A 279 24.79 10.84 -0.57
C TYR A 279 23.80 10.19 0.39
N MET A 280 22.81 9.47 -0.15
CA MET A 280 21.73 8.91 0.65
C MET A 280 22.17 7.66 1.43
N GLY A 281 23.34 7.11 1.07
CA GLY A 281 23.90 5.93 1.70
C GLY A 281 23.24 4.63 1.25
N VAL A 282 23.76 3.53 1.80
CA VAL A 282 23.26 2.17 1.59
C VAL A 282 23.29 1.41 2.92
N VAL A 283 22.47 0.37 3.05
CA VAL A 283 22.61 -0.58 4.17
C VAL A 283 23.90 -1.37 4.00
N ASP A 284 24.73 -1.42 5.05
CA ASP A 284 25.93 -2.24 5.06
C ASP A 284 25.57 -3.70 5.32
N GLY A 285 25.60 -4.53 4.28
CA GLY A 285 25.32 -5.96 4.38
C GLY A 285 26.19 -6.73 5.37
N SER A 286 27.38 -6.22 5.71
CA SER A 286 28.26 -6.85 6.71
C SER A 286 27.88 -6.53 8.17
N SER A 287 27.01 -5.53 8.38
CA SER A 287 26.59 -5.11 9.71
C SER A 287 25.46 -6.01 10.23
N PRO A 288 25.54 -6.55 11.46
CA PRO A 288 24.45 -7.36 12.02
C PRO A 288 23.16 -6.57 12.24
N TYR A 289 23.22 -5.24 12.26
CA TYR A 289 22.08 -4.35 12.47
C TYR A 289 21.72 -3.52 11.24
N GLY A 290 22.33 -3.79 10.08
CA GLY A 290 22.06 -3.02 8.87
C GLY A 290 22.45 -1.54 8.98
N ALA A 291 23.62 -1.27 9.59
CA ALA A 291 24.14 0.10 9.71
C ALA A 291 24.18 0.80 8.34
N ILE A 292 23.76 2.06 8.30
CA ILE A 292 23.81 2.87 7.08
C ILE A 292 25.22 3.43 6.90
N LYS A 293 25.84 3.17 5.75
CA LYS A 293 27.15 3.70 5.37
C LYS A 293 27.05 4.63 4.17
N TYR A 294 28.08 5.45 3.99
CA TYR A 294 28.21 6.38 2.85
C TYR A 294 27.10 7.44 2.78
N ALA A 295 26.43 7.72 3.89
CA ALA A 295 25.42 8.76 3.98
C ALA A 295 26.03 10.07 4.51
N GLY A 296 25.60 11.21 3.97
CA GLY A 296 26.08 12.53 4.42
C GLY A 296 26.00 13.60 3.36
N LYS A 297 26.42 14.84 3.68
CA LYS A 297 26.45 15.93 2.71
C LYS A 297 27.42 15.60 1.59
N LYS A 298 27.04 15.87 0.35
CA LYS A 298 27.90 15.60 -0.82
C LYS A 298 29.28 16.25 -0.70
N GLU A 299 29.36 17.46 -0.13
CA GLU A 299 30.60 18.22 0.07
C GLU A 299 31.57 17.61 1.10
N ASP A 300 31.10 16.71 1.96
CA ASP A 300 31.94 16.02 2.95
C ASP A 300 32.73 14.85 2.33
N PHE A 301 32.47 14.50 1.06
CA PHE A 301 33.12 13.41 0.35
C PHE A 301 34.05 13.93 -0.75
N ALA A 302 35.30 13.46 -0.75
CA ALA A 302 36.28 13.81 -1.78
C ALA A 302 35.92 13.24 -3.17
N SER A 303 35.15 12.16 -3.22
CA SER A 303 34.65 11.51 -4.42
C SER A 303 33.39 10.70 -4.10
N PRO A 304 32.54 10.38 -5.09
CA PRO A 304 31.39 9.50 -4.87
C PRO A 304 31.79 8.19 -4.17
N PRO A 305 31.17 7.82 -3.04
CA PRO A 305 31.36 6.53 -2.42
C PRO A 305 30.99 5.41 -3.37
N LYS A 306 31.72 4.29 -3.28
CA LYS A 306 31.53 3.15 -4.18
C LYS A 306 30.85 1.97 -3.50
N VAL A 307 30.03 1.28 -4.28
CA VAL A 307 29.47 -0.03 -3.96
C VAL A 307 29.73 -0.97 -5.15
N ALA A 308 29.53 -2.27 -4.95
CA ALA A 308 29.54 -3.19 -6.08
C ALA A 308 28.33 -2.90 -6.99
N ALA A 309 28.59 -2.63 -8.26
CA ALA A 309 27.54 -2.59 -9.28
C ALA A 309 26.90 -3.97 -9.42
N ASP A 310 25.61 -3.98 -9.71
CA ASP A 310 24.84 -5.20 -9.91
C ASP A 310 23.85 -4.99 -11.06
N PRO A 311 24.00 -5.69 -12.20
CA PRO A 311 23.08 -5.54 -13.33
C PRO A 311 21.65 -6.01 -13.00
N ASN A 312 21.47 -6.86 -11.98
CA ASN A 312 20.15 -7.30 -11.55
C ASN A 312 19.36 -6.21 -10.80
N ARG A 313 20.01 -5.10 -10.44
CA ARG A 313 19.32 -3.94 -9.87
C ARG A 313 18.55 -3.12 -10.88
N ARG A 314 18.66 -3.38 -12.19
CA ARG A 314 18.01 -2.58 -13.24
C ARG A 314 16.53 -2.29 -12.94
N ALA A 315 16.11 -1.04 -13.18
CA ALA A 315 14.70 -0.65 -13.12
C ALA A 315 13.93 -1.36 -14.26
N LEU A 316 12.73 -1.84 -13.96
CA LEU A 316 11.83 -2.44 -14.94
C LEU A 316 10.88 -1.39 -15.52
N LEU A 317 10.52 -1.53 -16.80
CA LEU A 317 9.28 -0.94 -17.34
C LEU A 317 8.07 -1.73 -16.82
N ARG A 318 6.86 -1.15 -16.84
CA ARG A 318 5.62 -1.86 -16.44
C ARG A 318 5.44 -3.19 -17.16
N SER A 319 5.65 -3.23 -18.48
CA SER A 319 5.56 -4.46 -19.26
C SER A 319 6.61 -5.50 -18.87
N GLU A 320 7.85 -5.07 -18.65
CA GLU A 320 8.91 -5.97 -18.17
C GLU A 320 8.61 -6.51 -16.76
N TRP A 321 8.03 -5.69 -15.89
CA TRP A 321 7.58 -6.11 -14.56
C TRP A 321 6.46 -7.15 -14.64
N ILE A 322 5.46 -6.93 -15.51
CA ILE A 322 4.37 -7.89 -15.77
C ILE A 322 4.92 -9.19 -16.34
N ASP A 323 5.88 -9.13 -17.26
CA ASP A 323 6.47 -10.31 -17.91
C ASP A 323 7.13 -11.26 -16.90
N GLU A 324 7.69 -10.74 -15.80
CA GLU A 324 8.29 -11.58 -14.75
C GLU A 324 7.28 -12.53 -14.10
N PHE A 325 6.00 -12.16 -14.01
CA PHE A 325 4.94 -13.02 -13.47
C PHE A 325 4.62 -14.22 -14.37
N PHE A 326 5.04 -14.21 -15.64
CA PHE A 326 4.95 -15.39 -16.51
C PHE A 326 6.13 -16.36 -16.31
N ASN A 327 7.24 -15.88 -15.75
CA ASN A 327 8.39 -16.69 -15.34
C ASN A 327 8.22 -17.19 -13.89
N THR A 328 7.28 -18.13 -13.73
CA THR A 328 6.81 -18.65 -12.44
C THR A 328 6.57 -20.16 -12.50
N THR A 329 6.63 -20.81 -11.34
CA THR A 329 6.24 -22.23 -11.16
C THR A 329 4.86 -22.40 -10.54
N THR A 330 4.30 -21.36 -9.90
CA THR A 330 2.93 -21.34 -9.37
C THR A 330 1.89 -21.05 -10.45
N GLN A 331 0.61 -21.07 -10.09
CA GLN A 331 -0.52 -20.93 -11.02
C GLN A 331 -1.48 -19.81 -10.60
N PRO A 332 -2.26 -19.28 -11.55
CA PRO A 332 -2.09 -19.42 -13.00
C PRO A 332 -0.82 -18.70 -13.48
N LYS A 333 -0.14 -19.18 -14.52
CA LYS A 333 1.00 -18.43 -15.10
C LYS A 333 0.59 -17.00 -15.49
N GLY A 334 1.40 -16.02 -15.08
CA GLY A 334 1.09 -14.60 -15.24
C GLY A 334 0.21 -14.04 -14.13
N HIS A 335 -0.29 -14.85 -13.19
CA HIS A 335 -1.00 -14.44 -11.97
C HIS A 335 -2.10 -13.40 -12.23
N GLY A 336 -2.85 -13.65 -13.31
CA GLY A 336 -3.93 -12.78 -13.79
C GLY A 336 -3.59 -11.94 -15.02
N PHE A 337 -2.33 -11.58 -15.26
CA PHE A 337 -1.96 -10.76 -16.42
C PHE A 337 -2.19 -11.45 -17.77
N GLY A 338 -2.27 -12.79 -17.79
CA GLY A 338 -2.70 -13.55 -18.97
C GLY A 338 -4.18 -13.35 -19.34
N LEU A 339 -4.97 -12.71 -18.47
CA LEU A 339 -6.39 -12.37 -18.67
C LEU A 339 -6.59 -10.93 -19.15
N VAL A 340 -5.53 -10.13 -19.27
CA VAL A 340 -5.60 -8.79 -19.87
C VAL A 340 -6.09 -8.95 -21.32
N PRO A 341 -7.12 -8.20 -21.76
CA PRO A 341 -7.64 -8.30 -23.11
C PRO A 341 -6.54 -8.07 -24.17
N GLU A 342 -6.43 -8.97 -25.15
CA GLU A 342 -5.36 -8.94 -26.17
C GLU A 342 -5.20 -7.57 -26.85
N ALA A 343 -6.33 -6.94 -27.17
CA ALA A 343 -6.36 -5.63 -27.81
C ALA A 343 -5.73 -4.55 -26.92
N LEU A 344 -5.96 -4.59 -25.60
CA LEU A 344 -5.37 -3.65 -24.65
C LEU A 344 -3.90 -3.98 -24.41
N ARG A 345 -3.55 -5.26 -24.21
CA ARG A 345 -2.15 -5.69 -24.10
C ARG A 345 -1.29 -5.26 -25.29
N SER A 346 -1.85 -5.30 -26.50
CA SER A 346 -1.13 -4.90 -27.72
C SER A 346 -1.08 -3.40 -27.98
N SER A 347 -2.02 -2.61 -27.42
CA SER A 347 -2.15 -1.18 -27.72
C SER A 347 -1.75 -0.26 -26.57
N GLN A 348 -1.64 -0.80 -25.35
CA GLN A 348 -1.34 -0.09 -24.12
C GLN A 348 -0.24 -0.85 -23.38
N ASP A 349 1.00 -0.38 -23.54
CA ASP A 349 2.15 -1.00 -22.90
C ASP A 349 1.99 -0.98 -21.37
N GLY A 350 2.15 -2.13 -20.74
CA GLY A 350 1.99 -2.27 -19.29
C GLY A 350 0.55 -2.19 -18.76
N PHE A 351 -0.49 -2.32 -19.60
CA PHE A 351 -1.88 -2.32 -19.11
C PHE A 351 -2.14 -3.50 -18.18
N ALA A 352 -2.48 -3.20 -16.92
CA ALA A 352 -2.53 -4.18 -15.83
C ALA A 352 -3.95 -4.53 -15.35
N CYS A 353 -5.00 -4.02 -15.99
CA CYS A 353 -6.38 -4.32 -15.58
C CYS A 353 -6.91 -5.62 -16.23
N TYR A 354 -7.52 -6.48 -15.42
CA TYR A 354 -8.15 -7.72 -15.86
C TYR A 354 -9.27 -8.14 -14.89
N SER A 355 -10.04 -9.17 -15.24
CA SER A 355 -11.02 -9.74 -14.33
C SER A 355 -11.03 -11.26 -14.41
N PHE A 356 -11.48 -11.90 -13.34
CA PHE A 356 -11.62 -13.35 -13.28
C PHE A 356 -12.83 -13.76 -12.44
N VAL A 357 -13.24 -15.02 -12.61
CA VAL A 357 -14.29 -15.66 -11.84
C VAL A 357 -13.64 -16.80 -11.07
N PRO A 358 -13.49 -16.70 -9.73
CA PRO A 358 -12.76 -17.70 -8.94
C PRO A 358 -13.36 -19.11 -9.08
N ARG A 359 -14.69 -19.19 -9.14
CA ARG A 359 -15.45 -20.43 -9.26
C ARG A 359 -16.51 -20.29 -10.35
N PRO A 360 -16.42 -21.01 -11.48
CA PRO A 360 -17.32 -20.83 -12.62
C PRO A 360 -18.81 -20.99 -12.33
N GLU A 361 -19.16 -21.79 -11.33
CA GLU A 361 -20.54 -22.06 -10.89
C GLU A 361 -21.11 -21.00 -9.95
N ILE A 362 -20.26 -20.13 -9.39
CA ILE A 362 -20.67 -19.01 -8.54
C ILE A 362 -20.58 -17.72 -9.36
N PRO A 363 -21.65 -16.92 -9.47
CA PRO A 363 -21.64 -15.66 -10.21
C PRO A 363 -20.97 -14.58 -9.36
N LEU A 364 -19.67 -14.75 -9.07
CA LEU A 364 -18.81 -13.81 -8.38
C LEU A 364 -17.63 -13.49 -9.29
N LYS A 365 -17.51 -12.21 -9.63
CA LYS A 365 -16.44 -11.66 -10.46
C LYS A 365 -15.51 -10.82 -9.60
N VAL A 366 -14.21 -11.03 -9.75
CA VAL A 366 -13.16 -10.17 -9.19
C VAL A 366 -12.63 -9.31 -10.32
N ILE A 367 -12.72 -7.99 -10.17
CA ILE A 367 -12.19 -6.99 -11.09
C ILE A 367 -10.87 -6.50 -10.49
N VAL A 368 -9.76 -6.76 -11.17
CA VAL A 368 -8.44 -6.27 -10.78
C VAL A 368 -8.16 -4.99 -11.57
N LEU A 369 -8.09 -3.89 -10.84
CA LEU A 369 -7.99 -2.55 -11.37
C LEU A 369 -6.64 -1.96 -11.00
N ASP A 370 -5.84 -1.64 -12.01
CA ASP A 370 -4.76 -0.67 -11.88
C ASP A 370 -5.39 0.73 -11.78
N ASN A 371 -5.25 1.35 -10.60
CA ASN A 371 -5.67 2.72 -10.34
C ASN A 371 -4.50 3.61 -9.91
N THR A 372 -3.27 3.28 -10.30
CA THR A 372 -2.09 4.10 -9.99
C THR A 372 -1.92 5.23 -11.00
N GLN A 373 -1.24 6.29 -10.57
CA GLN A 373 -0.87 7.42 -11.42
C GLN A 373 0.02 7.00 -12.59
N LEU A 374 -0.01 7.72 -13.73
CA LEU A 374 0.83 7.38 -14.90
C LEU A 374 2.22 8.02 -14.79
N GLU A 375 3.26 7.29 -15.16
CA GLU A 375 4.64 7.82 -15.28
C GLU A 375 4.76 8.93 -16.32
N THR A 376 3.82 8.99 -17.26
CA THR A 376 3.82 9.90 -18.40
C THR A 376 2.83 11.04 -18.26
N ASP A 377 2.26 11.27 -17.08
CA ASP A 377 1.27 12.34 -16.89
C ASP A 377 1.88 13.75 -16.89
N GLY A 378 3.21 13.85 -16.81
CA GLY A 378 3.96 15.12 -16.84
C GLY A 378 4.03 15.85 -15.50
N SER A 379 3.41 15.34 -14.44
CA SER A 379 3.46 15.92 -13.10
C SER A 379 4.90 15.93 -12.57
N ARG A 380 5.21 16.96 -11.77
CA ARG A 380 6.46 17.06 -11.02
C ARG A 380 6.25 16.85 -9.52
N ASP A 381 5.05 16.48 -9.13
CA ASP A 381 4.76 16.15 -7.74
C ASP A 381 5.11 14.69 -7.44
N ILE A 382 5.11 14.33 -6.15
CA ILE A 382 5.19 12.94 -5.73
C ILE A 382 3.96 12.17 -6.24
N HIS A 383 4.21 11.03 -6.89
CA HIS A 383 3.17 10.17 -7.41
C HIS A 383 2.76 9.14 -6.34
N GLY A 384 1.62 9.36 -5.68
CA GLY A 384 1.01 8.37 -4.78
C GLY A 384 -0.50 8.25 -4.99
N HIS A 385 -1.02 8.88 -6.04
CA HIS A 385 -2.43 9.20 -6.14
C HIS A 385 -3.26 8.16 -6.87
N GLY A 386 -4.53 8.06 -6.47
CA GLY A 386 -5.54 7.31 -7.21
C GLY A 386 -5.84 8.00 -8.54
N PHE A 387 -5.73 7.25 -9.64
CA PHE A 387 -5.83 7.78 -10.99
C PHE A 387 -6.38 6.75 -11.99
N LEU A 388 -7.20 7.22 -12.93
CA LEU A 388 -7.60 6.44 -14.12
C LEU A 388 -7.46 7.32 -15.36
N ASP A 389 -6.71 6.85 -16.35
CA ASP A 389 -6.81 7.42 -17.69
C ASP A 389 -8.11 6.99 -18.38
N GLU A 390 -8.37 7.56 -19.56
CA GLU A 390 -9.59 7.30 -20.32
C GLU A 390 -9.78 5.82 -20.66
N VAL A 391 -8.68 5.10 -20.92
CA VAL A 391 -8.72 3.68 -21.31
C VAL A 391 -9.10 2.82 -20.11
N ARG A 392 -8.43 3.00 -18.96
CA ARG A 392 -8.71 2.27 -17.73
C ARG A 392 -10.10 2.59 -17.18
N TRP A 393 -10.52 3.85 -17.27
CA TRP A 393 -11.87 4.24 -16.89
C TRP A 393 -12.92 3.57 -17.77
N ARG A 394 -12.76 3.63 -19.09
CA ARG A 394 -13.69 2.99 -20.02
C ARG A 394 -13.77 1.48 -19.80
N TRP A 395 -12.62 0.83 -19.63
CA TRP A 395 -12.54 -0.59 -19.32
C TRP A 395 -13.29 -0.93 -18.04
N LEU A 396 -13.11 -0.17 -16.96
CA LEU A 396 -13.81 -0.40 -15.69
C LEU A 396 -15.34 -0.26 -15.87
N GLN A 397 -15.80 0.74 -16.62
CA GLN A 397 -17.22 0.91 -16.91
C GLN A 397 -17.79 -0.31 -17.64
N ASP A 398 -17.10 -0.79 -18.67
CA ASP A 398 -17.52 -1.94 -19.47
C ASP A 398 -17.53 -3.23 -18.61
N GLU A 399 -16.56 -3.41 -17.70
CA GLU A 399 -16.50 -4.56 -16.79
C GLU A 399 -17.63 -4.58 -15.75
N LEU A 400 -17.99 -3.40 -15.21
CA LEU A 400 -19.12 -3.23 -14.29
C LEU A 400 -20.45 -3.49 -14.99
N ASP A 401 -20.62 -2.96 -16.20
CA ASP A 401 -21.84 -3.15 -16.99
C ASP A 401 -22.00 -4.62 -17.40
N ALA A 402 -20.91 -5.27 -17.83
CA ALA A 402 -20.91 -6.70 -18.13
C ALA A 402 -21.27 -7.55 -16.91
N GLY A 403 -20.73 -7.24 -15.73
CA GLY A 403 -21.06 -7.95 -14.50
C GLY A 403 -22.54 -7.81 -14.11
N GLN A 404 -23.15 -6.64 -14.34
CA GLN A 404 -24.60 -6.45 -14.16
C GLN A 404 -25.42 -7.29 -15.13
N VAL A 405 -25.11 -7.21 -16.43
CA VAL A 405 -25.81 -7.97 -17.49
C VAL A 405 -25.74 -9.47 -17.22
N ASN A 406 -24.59 -9.95 -16.75
CA ASN A 406 -24.36 -11.36 -16.45
C ASN A 406 -24.84 -11.78 -15.06
N ASN A 407 -25.47 -10.89 -14.29
CA ASN A 407 -25.93 -11.14 -12.92
C ASN A 407 -24.82 -11.68 -11.99
N GLN A 408 -23.64 -11.06 -12.06
CA GLN A 408 -22.50 -11.39 -11.21
C GLN A 408 -22.41 -10.40 -10.06
N LEU A 409 -22.23 -10.91 -8.83
CA LEU A 409 -21.65 -10.12 -7.75
C LEU A 409 -20.24 -9.70 -8.14
N MET A 410 -19.83 -8.52 -7.72
CA MET A 410 -18.53 -7.96 -8.07
C MET A 410 -17.75 -7.52 -6.84
N VAL A 411 -16.46 -7.84 -6.83
CA VAL A 411 -15.45 -7.30 -5.93
C VAL A 411 -14.42 -6.59 -6.79
N ILE A 412 -14.07 -5.35 -6.44
CA ILE A 412 -12.94 -4.64 -7.06
C ILE A 412 -11.74 -4.79 -6.15
N ALA A 413 -10.63 -5.26 -6.70
CA ALA A 413 -9.31 -5.23 -6.09
C ALA A 413 -8.46 -4.18 -6.80
N ALA A 414 -8.06 -3.16 -6.06
CA ALA A 414 -7.23 -2.06 -6.54
C ALA A 414 -6.17 -1.74 -5.49
N HIS A 415 -5.09 -1.07 -5.86
CA HIS A 415 -4.07 -0.74 -4.87
C HIS A 415 -4.51 0.43 -3.99
N ILE A 416 -4.97 1.52 -4.60
CA ILE A 416 -5.27 2.77 -3.89
C ILE A 416 -6.72 2.78 -3.40
N PRO A 417 -6.99 3.05 -2.10
CA PRO A 417 -8.34 3.11 -1.57
C PRO A 417 -9.07 4.39 -2.00
N ILE A 418 -10.40 4.37 -1.93
CA ILE A 418 -11.24 5.53 -2.24
C ILE A 418 -11.91 6.10 -0.98
N ALA A 419 -12.12 7.42 -0.99
CA ALA A 419 -12.86 8.14 0.03
C ALA A 419 -12.39 8.04 1.49
N VAL A 420 -11.10 7.80 1.72
CA VAL A 420 -10.53 7.65 3.08
C VAL A 420 -9.34 8.56 3.35
N ALA A 421 -8.70 9.07 2.28
CA ALA A 421 -7.62 10.02 2.37
C ALA A 421 -8.15 11.45 2.59
N ALA A 422 -7.34 12.30 3.20
CA ALA A 422 -7.68 13.71 3.39
C ALA A 422 -7.48 14.49 2.08
N SER A 423 -8.27 15.55 1.88
CA SER A 423 -8.10 16.44 0.73
C SER A 423 -6.70 17.02 0.65
N GLY A 424 -6.07 16.92 -0.52
CA GLY A 424 -4.70 17.37 -0.77
C GLY A 424 -3.62 16.41 -0.25
N SER A 425 -3.98 15.21 0.19
CA SER A 425 -3.02 14.14 0.50
C SER A 425 -2.47 13.55 -0.79
N LEU A 426 -1.18 13.21 -0.82
CA LEU A 426 -0.55 12.45 -1.91
C LEU A 426 -1.16 11.05 -2.12
N MET A 427 -2.00 10.59 -1.20
CA MET A 427 -2.68 9.29 -1.24
C MET A 427 -4.17 9.41 -1.62
N GLU A 428 -4.61 10.60 -2.04
CA GLU A 428 -5.99 10.84 -2.45
C GLU A 428 -6.25 10.53 -3.94
N TRP A 429 -7.52 10.58 -4.34
CA TRP A 429 -7.91 10.58 -5.75
C TRP A 429 -7.54 11.90 -6.42
N TRP A 430 -6.55 11.88 -7.31
CA TRP A 430 -5.97 13.10 -7.87
C TRP A 430 -6.72 13.59 -9.08
N ASN A 431 -6.98 14.90 -9.12
CA ASN A 431 -7.53 15.58 -10.28
C ASN A 431 -6.66 16.81 -10.59
N PRO A 432 -5.70 16.70 -11.53
CA PRO A 432 -4.71 17.74 -11.78
C PRO A 432 -5.26 19.03 -12.35
N LYS A 433 -6.39 18.98 -13.10
CA LYS A 433 -6.92 20.14 -13.82
C LYS A 433 -8.38 20.49 -13.51
N GLY A 434 -9.11 19.66 -12.77
CA GLY A 434 -10.52 19.86 -12.49
C GLY A 434 -10.84 20.65 -11.22
N GLN A 435 -9.87 21.32 -10.60
CA GLN A 435 -10.15 22.14 -9.42
C GLN A 435 -10.96 23.39 -9.80
N ASN A 436 -11.92 23.78 -8.96
CA ASN A 436 -12.77 24.96 -9.16
C ASN A 436 -11.98 26.29 -9.30
N THR A 437 -10.70 26.29 -8.94
CA THR A 437 -9.81 27.45 -9.05
C THR A 437 -8.56 27.06 -9.87
N PRO A 438 -8.36 27.58 -11.09
CA PRO A 438 -7.26 27.19 -11.98
C PRO A 438 -5.84 27.33 -11.41
N GLN A 439 -5.64 28.17 -10.39
CA GLN A 439 -4.38 28.34 -9.67
C GLN A 439 -3.98 27.12 -8.82
N GLN A 440 -4.89 26.16 -8.66
CA GLN A 440 -4.68 24.90 -7.96
C GLN A 440 -4.28 23.77 -8.89
N ASN A 441 -4.32 23.98 -10.20
CA ASN A 441 -4.03 22.90 -11.14
C ASN A 441 -2.52 22.64 -11.20
N ASP A 442 -2.14 21.40 -11.45
CA ASP A 442 -0.75 21.08 -11.78
C ASP A 442 -0.40 21.71 -13.15
N PRO A 443 0.54 22.67 -13.18
CA PRO A 443 0.89 23.35 -14.43
C PRO A 443 1.70 22.47 -15.40
N ASN A 444 2.24 21.34 -14.92
CA ASN A 444 3.04 20.42 -15.72
C ASN A 444 2.25 19.18 -16.16
N ALA A 445 1.19 18.81 -15.44
CA ALA A 445 0.35 17.68 -15.80
C ALA A 445 -0.25 17.88 -17.20
N ILE A 446 0.04 16.95 -18.11
CA ILE A 446 -0.47 16.91 -19.48
C ILE A 446 -1.66 15.96 -19.63
N ILE A 447 -1.90 15.07 -18.66
CA ILE A 447 -3.04 14.14 -18.63
C ILE A 447 -3.93 14.48 -17.43
N ASP A 448 -5.25 14.41 -17.61
CA ASP A 448 -6.22 14.55 -16.53
C ASP A 448 -6.70 13.18 -16.06
N ASN A 449 -7.14 13.10 -14.80
CA ASN A 449 -7.86 11.91 -14.36
C ASN A 449 -9.20 11.89 -15.08
N ALA A 450 -9.48 10.80 -15.79
CA ALA A 450 -10.63 10.67 -16.68
C ALA A 450 -11.97 10.66 -15.93
N VAL A 451 -11.94 10.54 -14.60
CA VAL A 451 -13.14 10.54 -13.76
C VAL A 451 -12.85 11.23 -12.43
N THR A 452 -13.75 12.10 -11.99
CA THR A 452 -13.69 12.66 -10.64
C THR A 452 -14.11 11.61 -9.61
N LEU A 453 -13.64 11.72 -8.36
CA LEU A 453 -14.05 10.77 -7.32
C LEU A 453 -15.58 10.70 -7.10
N PRO A 454 -16.33 11.82 -7.10
CA PRO A 454 -17.80 11.79 -7.10
C PRO A 454 -18.42 10.99 -8.24
N GLU A 455 -17.92 11.13 -9.46
CA GLU A 455 -18.43 10.41 -10.63
C GLU A 455 -18.09 8.92 -10.57
N LEU A 456 -16.88 8.58 -10.11
CA LEU A 456 -16.48 7.19 -9.87
C LEU A 456 -17.41 6.53 -8.86
N ILE A 457 -17.56 7.12 -7.66
CA ILE A 457 -18.43 6.56 -6.61
C ILE A 457 -19.88 6.47 -7.11
N LYS A 458 -20.37 7.45 -7.86
CA LYS A 458 -21.70 7.36 -8.46
C LYS A 458 -21.83 6.17 -9.40
N LYS A 459 -20.88 5.92 -10.31
CA LYS A 459 -20.91 4.74 -11.21
C LYS A 459 -20.87 3.43 -10.41
N LEU A 460 -20.05 3.36 -9.35
CA LEU A 460 -19.98 2.21 -8.46
C LEU A 460 -21.32 1.96 -7.76
N GLN A 461 -21.98 3.02 -7.25
CA GLN A 461 -23.30 2.93 -6.61
C GLN A 461 -24.42 2.60 -7.60
N ASP A 462 -24.33 3.06 -8.85
CA ASP A 462 -25.23 2.65 -9.92
C ASP A 462 -24.99 1.22 -10.43
N THR A 463 -24.01 0.52 -9.83
CA THR A 463 -23.69 -0.89 -10.06
C THR A 463 -24.07 -1.73 -8.81
N PRO A 464 -25.37 -1.97 -8.51
CA PRO A 464 -25.82 -2.56 -7.25
C PRO A 464 -25.35 -4.00 -6.92
N ASN A 465 -24.70 -4.69 -7.87
CA ASN A 465 -24.11 -6.01 -7.64
C ASN A 465 -22.66 -5.91 -7.12
N LEU A 466 -22.05 -4.72 -7.10
CA LEU A 466 -20.78 -4.47 -6.45
C LEU A 466 -20.95 -4.60 -4.94
N VAL A 467 -20.16 -5.46 -4.30
CA VAL A 467 -20.26 -5.70 -2.85
C VAL A 467 -19.09 -5.09 -2.06
N MET A 468 -17.90 -5.00 -2.67
CA MET A 468 -16.69 -4.59 -1.97
C MET A 468 -15.64 -3.98 -2.91
N TRP A 469 -14.95 -2.95 -2.43
CA TRP A 469 -13.67 -2.46 -2.92
C TRP A 469 -12.59 -2.88 -1.90
N MET A 470 -11.54 -3.58 -2.33
CA MET A 470 -10.40 -3.92 -1.49
C MET A 470 -9.15 -3.15 -1.93
N ALA A 471 -8.34 -2.73 -0.96
CA ALA A 471 -7.17 -1.90 -1.19
C ALA A 471 -6.02 -2.11 -0.20
N GLY A 472 -4.83 -1.66 -0.59
CA GLY A 472 -3.61 -1.55 0.23
C GLY A 472 -3.21 -0.09 0.41
N HIS A 473 -1.96 0.24 0.04
CA HIS A 473 -1.41 1.59 -0.16
C HIS A 473 -1.19 2.42 1.12
N ARG A 474 -2.21 2.54 1.98
CA ARG A 474 -2.13 3.33 3.23
C ARG A 474 -1.53 2.56 4.40
N HIS A 475 -1.31 1.26 4.23
CA HIS A 475 -0.84 0.33 5.27
C HIS A 475 -1.80 0.22 6.47
N LEU A 476 -3.11 0.38 6.26
CA LEU A 476 -4.13 0.36 7.31
C LEU A 476 -5.10 -0.81 7.16
N ASN A 477 -5.66 -1.29 8.27
CA ASN A 477 -6.76 -2.27 8.27
C ASN A 477 -8.13 -1.57 8.38
N THR A 478 -8.32 -0.49 7.63
CA THR A 478 -9.54 0.33 7.67
C THR A 478 -10.70 -0.41 7.02
N VAL A 479 -11.87 -0.37 7.66
CA VAL A 479 -13.14 -0.79 7.06
C VAL A 479 -14.08 0.40 7.04
N LYS A 480 -14.64 0.69 5.86
CA LYS A 480 -15.51 1.84 5.62
C LYS A 480 -16.78 1.45 4.86
N ALA A 481 -17.91 2.02 5.28
CA ALA A 481 -19.16 1.94 4.54
C ALA A 481 -19.21 3.03 3.44
N LEU A 482 -19.68 2.70 2.24
CA LEU A 482 -19.95 3.66 1.16
C LEU A 482 -21.47 3.66 0.86
N PRO A 483 -22.28 4.35 1.67
CA PRO A 483 -23.73 4.37 1.52
C PRO A 483 -24.17 5.17 0.29
N ALA A 484 -25.19 4.67 -0.40
CA ALA A 484 -25.91 5.38 -1.44
C ALA A 484 -27.23 5.94 -0.87
N TYR A 485 -27.61 7.15 -1.27
CA TYR A 485 -28.86 7.79 -0.85
C TYR A 485 -29.72 8.15 -2.07
N GLY A 486 -31.04 7.99 -1.94
CA GLY A 486 -31.99 8.45 -2.95
C GLY A 486 -32.31 9.93 -2.81
N ASP A 487 -33.10 10.48 -3.74
CA ASP A 487 -33.40 11.92 -3.81
C ASP A 487 -34.05 12.49 -2.53
N ALA A 488 -34.77 11.67 -1.75
CA ALA A 488 -35.37 12.07 -0.48
C ALA A 488 -34.46 11.78 0.74
N GLY A 489 -33.18 11.49 0.52
CA GLY A 489 -32.17 11.30 1.57
C GLY A 489 -32.22 9.93 2.27
N GLN A 490 -33.06 9.01 1.82
CA GLN A 490 -33.13 7.65 2.36
C GLN A 490 -31.99 6.78 1.83
N LEU A 491 -31.43 5.92 2.69
CA LEU A 491 -30.45 4.91 2.29
C LEU A 491 -31.05 4.01 1.19
N VAL A 492 -30.23 3.67 0.20
CA VAL A 492 -30.54 2.69 -0.86
C VAL A 492 -29.58 1.50 -0.70
N PRO A 493 -29.91 0.53 0.18
CA PRO A 493 -29.01 -0.57 0.57
C PRO A 493 -28.40 -1.35 -0.59
N GLU A 494 -29.18 -1.56 -1.65
CA GLU A 494 -28.77 -2.32 -2.83
C GLU A 494 -27.67 -1.62 -3.63
N LYS A 495 -27.60 -0.29 -3.58
CA LYS A 495 -26.59 0.54 -4.27
C LYS A 495 -25.35 0.79 -3.42
N SER A 496 -25.42 0.53 -2.11
CA SER A 496 -24.29 0.71 -1.20
C SER A 496 -23.30 -0.45 -1.27
N PHE A 497 -22.03 -0.18 -0.98
CA PHE A 497 -20.97 -1.20 -0.94
C PHE A 497 -19.93 -0.91 0.16
N TRP A 498 -19.07 -1.89 0.44
CA TRP A 498 -18.02 -1.78 1.45
C TRP A 498 -16.66 -1.43 0.84
N GLN A 499 -15.83 -0.69 1.57
CA GLN A 499 -14.39 -0.66 1.33
C GLN A 499 -13.66 -1.34 2.47
N VAL A 500 -12.67 -2.17 2.12
CA VAL A 500 -11.84 -2.90 3.07
C VAL A 500 -10.38 -2.76 2.69
N GLU A 501 -9.60 -2.12 3.55
CA GLU A 501 -8.16 -2.01 3.40
C GLU A 501 -7.45 -3.15 4.16
N THR A 502 -6.30 -3.56 3.63
CA THR A 502 -5.37 -4.51 4.25
C THR A 502 -4.08 -3.77 4.59
N SER A 503 -3.54 -3.99 5.79
CA SER A 503 -2.26 -3.40 6.17
C SER A 503 -1.08 -3.99 5.41
N SER A 504 0.03 -3.26 5.40
CA SER A 504 1.31 -3.71 4.85
C SER A 504 1.92 -4.88 5.61
N LEU A 505 2.70 -5.70 4.91
CA LEU A 505 3.59 -6.70 5.53
C LEU A 505 4.96 -6.13 5.93
N GLN A 506 5.33 -4.94 5.48
CA GLN A 506 6.54 -4.23 5.89
C GLN A 506 6.34 -3.46 7.21
N HIS A 507 5.18 -2.82 7.39
CA HIS A 507 4.96 -1.92 8.53
C HIS A 507 4.04 -2.55 9.58
N PHE A 508 4.14 -2.10 10.84
CA PHE A 508 3.21 -2.54 11.88
C PHE A 508 1.74 -2.30 11.44
N PRO A 509 0.84 -3.28 11.59
CA PRO A 509 0.98 -4.50 12.39
C PRO A 509 1.59 -5.71 11.66
N GLN A 510 2.00 -5.61 10.40
CA GLN A 510 2.43 -6.74 9.55
C GLN A 510 1.38 -7.84 9.51
N GLN A 511 0.25 -7.55 8.87
CA GLN A 511 -0.89 -8.45 8.78
C GLN A 511 -1.39 -8.56 7.35
N PHE A 512 -1.94 -9.71 7.03
CA PHE A 512 -2.75 -9.93 5.84
C PHE A 512 -4.20 -10.18 6.24
N ARG A 513 -5.12 -10.28 5.27
CA ARG A 513 -6.54 -10.49 5.56
C ARG A 513 -7.08 -11.72 4.86
N THR A 514 -7.90 -12.50 5.57
CA THR A 514 -8.73 -13.55 4.96
C THR A 514 -10.16 -13.06 4.80
N PHE A 515 -10.81 -13.51 3.73
CA PHE A 515 -12.16 -13.15 3.37
C PHE A 515 -13.00 -14.40 3.13
N ASP A 516 -14.18 -14.44 3.74
CA ASP A 516 -15.23 -15.37 3.37
C ASP A 516 -16.48 -14.59 2.95
N ILE A 517 -17.03 -14.89 1.78
CA ILE A 517 -18.28 -14.28 1.30
C ILE A 517 -19.41 -15.31 1.37
N TYR A 518 -20.54 -14.94 1.96
CA TYR A 518 -21.70 -15.81 2.11
C TYR A 518 -22.97 -15.18 1.55
N PHE A 519 -23.83 -16.00 0.93
CA PHE A 519 -25.22 -15.67 0.71
C PHE A 519 -26.08 -16.12 1.89
N ASN A 520 -26.99 -15.27 2.35
CA ASN A 520 -27.73 -15.45 3.60
C ASN A 520 -29.21 -15.78 3.41
N SER A 521 -29.85 -16.28 4.46
CA SER A 521 -31.24 -16.72 4.46
C SER A 521 -32.28 -15.64 4.17
N ASP A 522 -31.92 -14.36 4.37
CA ASP A 522 -32.80 -13.21 4.13
C ASP A 522 -32.51 -12.49 2.80
N GLY A 523 -31.65 -13.06 1.96
CA GLY A 523 -31.27 -12.48 0.67
C GLY A 523 -30.14 -11.45 0.73
N THR A 524 -29.52 -11.23 1.89
CA THR A 524 -28.29 -10.43 2.00
C THR A 524 -27.04 -11.24 1.64
N VAL A 525 -25.93 -10.52 1.45
CA VAL A 525 -24.58 -11.10 1.48
C VAL A 525 -23.89 -10.66 2.76
N SER A 526 -23.10 -11.55 3.35
CA SER A 526 -22.12 -11.16 4.37
C SER A 526 -20.68 -11.44 3.93
N ILE A 527 -19.77 -10.57 4.35
CA ILE A 527 -18.34 -10.67 4.09
C ILE A 527 -17.65 -10.72 5.45
N SER A 528 -17.06 -11.87 5.78
CA SER A 528 -16.19 -12.00 6.95
C SER A 528 -14.80 -11.55 6.55
N ALA A 529 -14.28 -10.51 7.19
CA ALA A 529 -13.03 -9.87 6.81
C ALA A 529 -12.12 -9.81 8.06
N ILE A 530 -11.15 -10.73 8.10
CA ILE A 530 -10.41 -11.10 9.32
C ILE A 530 -8.92 -10.88 9.10
N ASN A 531 -8.30 -10.05 9.93
CA ASN A 531 -6.85 -9.86 9.91
C ASN A 531 -6.15 -11.07 10.52
N VAL A 532 -5.05 -11.48 9.90
CA VAL A 532 -4.21 -12.60 10.32
C VAL A 532 -2.80 -12.06 10.56
N ASP A 533 -2.25 -12.40 11.72
CA ASP A 533 -0.84 -12.20 12.00
C ASP A 533 -0.05 -13.37 11.38
N PRO A 534 0.91 -13.13 10.48
CA PRO A 534 1.89 -14.14 10.10
C PRO A 534 2.54 -14.77 11.34
N GLU A 535 2.51 -16.09 11.40
CA GLU A 535 3.20 -16.85 12.44
C GLU A 535 4.70 -16.77 12.20
N VAL A 536 5.41 -16.15 13.14
CA VAL A 536 6.86 -15.99 13.10
C VAL A 536 7.45 -16.75 14.27
N ALA A 537 8.33 -17.72 13.98
CA ALA A 537 8.97 -18.50 15.03
C ALA A 537 10.07 -17.68 15.73
N ASP A 538 10.15 -17.77 17.06
CA ASP A 538 11.16 -17.05 17.85
C ASP A 538 12.58 -17.33 17.37
N GLY A 539 13.39 -16.28 17.30
CA GLY A 539 14.79 -16.36 16.85
C GLY A 539 14.98 -16.46 15.33
N THR A 540 13.90 -16.42 14.53
CA THR A 540 14.00 -16.35 13.07
C THR A 540 14.13 -14.90 12.58
N PRO A 541 14.66 -14.68 11.36
CA PRO A 541 14.68 -13.35 10.75
C PRO A 541 13.27 -12.72 10.63
N ALA A 542 12.22 -13.52 10.41
CA ALA A 542 10.85 -13.03 10.38
C ALA A 542 10.38 -12.51 11.77
N ALA A 543 10.81 -13.15 12.86
CA ALA A 543 10.57 -12.62 14.21
C ALA A 543 11.35 -11.33 14.49
N THR A 544 12.56 -11.19 13.94
CA THR A 544 13.31 -9.92 13.98
C THR A 544 12.60 -8.81 13.20
N SER A 545 12.07 -9.12 12.01
CA SER A 545 11.21 -8.20 11.24
C SER A 545 10.04 -7.69 12.09
N ARG A 546 9.33 -8.61 12.78
CA ARG A 546 8.23 -8.26 13.69
C ARG A 546 8.65 -7.30 14.79
N LYS A 547 9.76 -7.60 15.48
CA LYS A 547 10.34 -6.75 16.51
C LYS A 547 10.60 -5.34 15.96
N TYR A 548 11.18 -5.24 14.77
CA TYR A 548 11.54 -3.98 14.14
C TYR A 548 10.32 -3.18 13.68
N ALA A 549 9.28 -3.82 13.15
CA ALA A 549 8.04 -3.13 12.81
C ALA A 549 7.36 -2.52 14.06
N ILE A 550 7.38 -3.24 15.18
CA ILE A 550 6.85 -2.73 16.45
C ILE A 550 7.70 -1.57 16.98
N ALA A 551 9.03 -1.71 16.96
CA ALA A 551 9.94 -0.65 17.38
C ALA A 551 9.77 0.62 16.55
N GLU A 552 9.65 0.48 15.23
CA GLU A 552 9.36 1.57 14.31
C GLU A 552 8.06 2.28 14.69
N HIS A 553 6.96 1.55 14.93
CA HIS A 553 5.72 2.18 15.36
C HIS A 553 5.85 2.87 16.72
N GLN A 554 6.57 2.28 17.67
CA GLN A 554 6.83 2.88 18.99
C GLN A 554 7.61 4.20 18.88
N ILE A 555 8.60 4.28 17.99
CA ILE A 555 9.48 5.44 17.80
C ILE A 555 8.79 6.51 16.94
N CYS A 556 8.27 6.14 15.77
CA CYS A 556 7.68 7.06 14.79
C CYS A 556 6.23 7.45 15.09
N GLN A 557 5.52 6.66 15.91
CA GLN A 557 4.12 6.88 16.30
C GLN A 557 3.20 7.11 15.10
N THR A 558 3.37 6.31 14.05
CA THR A 558 2.61 6.40 12.80
C THR A 558 1.09 6.37 13.07
N PRO A 559 0.29 7.27 12.46
CA PRO A 559 -1.14 7.39 12.76
C PRO A 559 -1.97 6.29 12.04
N LEU A 560 -1.97 5.08 12.59
CA LEU A 560 -2.71 3.93 12.03
C LEU A 560 -4.23 3.93 12.34
N ARG A 561 -4.72 4.96 13.02
CA ARG A 561 -6.15 5.22 13.28
C ARG A 561 -6.63 6.47 12.55
N SER A 562 -6.15 6.69 11.33
CA SER A 562 -6.50 7.86 10.54
C SER A 562 -7.98 7.84 10.11
N ASN A 563 -8.70 8.93 10.39
CA ASN A 563 -10.04 9.23 9.88
C ASN A 563 -9.99 10.64 9.31
N ALA A 564 -10.14 10.80 7.99
CA ALA A 564 -10.04 12.12 7.38
C ALA A 564 -11.36 12.91 7.55
N PRO A 565 -11.30 14.19 7.98
CA PRO A 565 -12.48 15.04 7.95
C PRO A 565 -12.92 15.33 6.51
N ASN A 566 -14.22 15.33 6.24
CA ASN A 566 -14.72 15.70 4.90
C ASN A 566 -14.93 17.21 4.83
N VAL A 567 -13.91 17.91 4.35
CA VAL A 567 -13.87 19.38 4.37
C VAL A 567 -14.46 19.98 3.10
N GLN A 568 -15.07 21.16 3.21
CA GLN A 568 -15.54 21.94 2.06
C GLN A 568 -14.42 22.80 1.45
N TYR A 569 -13.40 23.12 2.24
CA TYR A 569 -12.31 24.00 1.86
C TYR A 569 -10.97 23.40 2.27
N PHE A 570 -9.91 23.68 1.51
CA PHE A 570 -8.57 23.33 1.95
C PHE A 570 -8.27 24.02 3.30
N PRO A 571 -7.71 23.29 4.29
CA PRO A 571 -7.45 23.83 5.62
C PRO A 571 -6.68 25.16 5.57
N GLY A 572 -7.19 26.17 6.27
CA GLY A 572 -6.57 27.50 6.33
C GLY A 572 -6.80 28.38 5.10
N THR A 573 -7.59 27.95 4.11
CA THR A 573 -7.89 28.70 2.89
C THR A 573 -9.40 28.93 2.69
N LYS A 574 -9.77 29.68 1.64
CA LYS A 574 -11.17 29.82 1.18
C LYS A 574 -11.45 29.05 -0.10
N LEU A 575 -10.55 28.14 -0.48
CA LEU A 575 -10.62 27.44 -1.75
C LEU A 575 -11.37 26.15 -1.59
N LYS A 576 -12.39 25.98 -2.42
CA LYS A 576 -13.27 24.83 -2.36
C LYS A 576 -12.55 23.60 -2.85
N VAL A 577 -12.85 22.47 -2.23
CA VAL A 577 -12.41 21.15 -2.67
C VAL A 577 -13.60 20.38 -3.18
N ASP A 578 -13.39 19.65 -4.28
CA ASP A 578 -14.31 18.59 -4.65
C ASP A 578 -14.37 17.56 -3.52
N SER A 579 -15.54 16.94 -3.35
CA SER A 579 -15.71 15.99 -2.25
C SER A 579 -14.79 14.79 -2.45
N VAL A 580 -13.82 14.65 -1.54
CA VAL A 580 -13.00 13.44 -1.42
C VAL A 580 -13.75 12.32 -0.74
N ASP A 581 -14.98 12.56 -0.29
CA ASP A 581 -15.91 11.54 0.19
C ASP A 581 -17.36 11.94 -0.13
N PRO A 582 -17.84 11.65 -1.34
CA PRO A 582 -19.18 12.04 -1.80
C PRO A 582 -20.31 11.27 -1.10
N THR A 583 -20.02 10.31 -0.22
CA THR A 583 -21.03 9.52 0.48
C THR A 583 -21.56 10.17 1.76
N ARG A 584 -20.99 11.32 2.15
CA ARG A 584 -21.40 12.11 3.32
C ARG A 584 -21.21 13.62 3.09
N ALA A 585 -21.77 14.43 3.98
CA ALA A 585 -21.67 15.88 3.89
C ALA A 585 -20.22 16.37 4.06
N GLN A 586 -19.86 17.43 3.33
CA GLN A 586 -18.58 18.16 3.49
C GLN A 586 -18.68 19.17 4.66
N ASP A 587 -18.97 18.69 5.87
CA ASP A 587 -19.17 19.52 7.06
C ASP A 587 -17.98 19.50 8.05
N GLY A 588 -16.88 18.87 7.65
CA GLY A 588 -15.68 18.71 8.48
C GLY A 588 -15.77 17.59 9.52
N SER A 589 -16.87 16.84 9.57
CA SER A 589 -16.99 15.67 10.45
C SER A 589 -16.04 14.54 10.03
N LEU A 590 -15.77 13.63 10.96
CA LEU A 590 -15.11 12.35 10.69
C LEU A 590 -16.13 11.34 10.14
N ASP A 591 -15.67 10.31 9.42
CA ASP A 591 -16.55 9.24 8.95
C ASP A 591 -16.97 8.36 10.14
N PRO A 592 -18.26 8.33 10.52
CA PRO A 592 -18.72 7.55 11.66
C PRO A 592 -18.69 6.04 11.42
N SER A 593 -18.57 5.59 10.16
CA SER A 593 -18.48 4.17 9.82
C SER A 593 -17.06 3.61 9.94
N ILE A 594 -16.03 4.46 10.03
CA ILE A 594 -14.67 3.99 10.29
C ILE A 594 -14.53 3.75 11.79
N HIS A 595 -14.40 2.48 12.15
CA HIS A 595 -14.23 2.05 13.54
C HIS A 595 -12.79 1.59 13.75
N TYR A 596 -12.31 1.72 14.98
CA TYR A 596 -11.01 1.21 15.38
C TYR A 596 -11.19 0.06 16.35
N GLY A 597 -10.38 -0.99 16.18
CA GLY A 597 -10.30 -2.05 17.16
C GLY A 597 -9.79 -1.51 18.48
N ASP A 598 -10.34 -2.03 19.58
CA ASP A 598 -9.85 -1.78 20.93
C ASP A 598 -9.75 -3.11 21.68
N VAL A 599 -8.72 -3.21 22.52
CA VAL A 599 -8.35 -4.45 23.18
C VAL A 599 -7.83 -4.11 24.56
N GLU A 600 -8.50 -4.65 25.58
CA GLU A 600 -8.15 -4.38 26.96
C GLU A 600 -6.68 -4.73 27.24
N GLY A 601 -5.93 -3.77 27.80
CA GLY A 601 -4.51 -3.93 28.11
C GLY A 601 -3.54 -3.80 26.94
N VAL A 602 -4.03 -3.54 25.71
CA VAL A 602 -3.17 -3.25 24.56
C VAL A 602 -3.15 -1.74 24.34
N PRO A 603 -1.98 -1.07 24.45
CA PRO A 603 -1.89 0.40 24.39
C PRO A 603 -2.33 0.96 23.04
N TYR A 604 -2.21 0.17 21.97
CA TYR A 604 -2.60 0.58 20.63
C TYR A 604 -2.99 -0.62 19.77
N CYS A 605 -4.16 -0.54 19.13
CA CYS A 605 -4.63 -1.54 18.18
C CYS A 605 -4.83 -0.90 16.79
N ALA A 606 -4.14 -1.44 15.79
CA ALA A 606 -4.14 -1.02 14.38
C ALA A 606 -4.98 -1.93 13.47
N SER A 607 -5.77 -2.84 14.08
CA SER A 607 -6.42 -3.95 13.38
C SER A 607 -7.90 -3.98 13.72
N TYR A 608 -8.73 -4.42 12.77
CA TYR A 608 -10.18 -4.40 12.92
C TYR A 608 -10.83 -5.55 12.13
N ASN A 609 -11.42 -6.51 12.84
CA ASN A 609 -12.14 -7.64 12.23
C ASN A 609 -13.63 -7.34 12.12
N ALA A 610 -14.24 -7.66 10.98
CA ALA A 610 -15.64 -7.32 10.74
C ALA A 610 -16.40 -8.40 9.96
N GLU A 611 -17.69 -8.54 10.28
CA GLU A 611 -18.67 -9.23 9.45
C GLU A 611 -19.57 -8.17 8.82
N LEU A 612 -19.42 -7.95 7.51
CA LEU A 612 -20.01 -6.84 6.77
C LEU A 612 -21.25 -7.32 6.03
N PHE A 613 -22.39 -6.63 6.19
CA PHE A 613 -23.63 -7.03 5.55
C PHE A 613 -24.02 -6.06 4.42
N LYS A 614 -24.54 -6.61 3.32
CA LYS A 614 -25.08 -5.84 2.19
C LYS A 614 -26.37 -6.47 1.67
N GLN A 615 -27.36 -5.63 1.39
CA GLN A 615 -28.59 -6.05 0.71
C GLN A 615 -28.34 -6.25 -0.79
N LEU A 616 -28.84 -7.35 -1.33
CA LEU A 616 -28.85 -7.61 -2.76
C LEU A 616 -30.16 -7.14 -3.40
N THR A 617 -30.11 -6.86 -4.71
CA THR A 617 -31.31 -6.59 -5.50
C THR A 617 -32.24 -7.81 -5.56
N PRO A 618 -33.55 -7.63 -5.73
CA PRO A 618 -34.48 -8.76 -5.91
C PRO A 618 -34.06 -9.70 -7.04
N LYS A 619 -33.50 -9.15 -8.12
CA LYS A 619 -33.00 -9.95 -9.24
C LYS A 619 -31.83 -10.84 -8.85
N MET A 620 -30.86 -10.28 -8.13
CA MET A 620 -29.69 -11.04 -7.70
C MET A 620 -30.05 -12.09 -6.63
N ILE A 621 -31.05 -11.82 -5.78
CA ILE A 621 -31.61 -12.83 -4.85
C ILE A 621 -32.22 -14.01 -5.61
N GLU A 622 -32.98 -13.74 -6.68
CA GLU A 622 -33.55 -14.79 -7.55
C GLU A 622 -32.45 -15.63 -8.22
N VAL A 623 -31.36 -15.00 -8.65
CA VAL A 623 -30.20 -15.70 -9.23
C VAL A 623 -29.54 -16.60 -8.18
N MET A 624 -29.24 -16.08 -6.99
CA MET A 624 -28.61 -16.85 -5.92
C MET A 624 -29.47 -18.00 -5.41
N ASN A 625 -30.79 -17.81 -5.28
CA ASN A 625 -31.70 -18.88 -4.88
C ASN A 625 -31.85 -20.01 -5.92
N ARG A 626 -31.48 -19.78 -7.18
CA ARG A 626 -31.46 -20.84 -8.20
C ARG A 626 -30.17 -21.67 -8.18
N LEU A 627 -29.12 -21.16 -7.56
CA LEU A 627 -27.81 -21.81 -7.45
C LEU A 627 -27.67 -22.67 -6.20
N ILE A 628 -28.48 -22.40 -5.16
CA ILE A 628 -28.41 -22.99 -3.81
C ILE A 628 -29.77 -23.57 -3.44
#